data_AF-A0A0F9F1Q5-F1
#
_entry.id   AF-A0A0F9F1Q5-F1
#
_cell.length_a   1.000
_cell.length_b   1.000
_cell.length_c   1.000
_cell.angle_alpha   90.00
_cell.angle_beta   90.00
_cell.angle_gamma   90.00
#
_symmetry.space_group_name_H-M   'P 1'
#
loop_
_entity.id
_entity.type
_entity.pdbx_description
1 polymer ?
#
loop_
_entity_poly.entity_id
_entity_poly.type
_entity_poly.pdbx_seq_one_letter_code
_entity_poly.pdbx_strand_id
1 'polypeptide(L)'
;MTDQNANTQAVLAELTRVGQIAAGILDGEEIKTIISDRAMHHLANPHPDHQYMAGDYFDVDHETFLRTKKLLTRLERLGKVPMDGSVWVRVPETDCVTVALHNGANHRYYDFGQLNLPTPPEMQAVFDSGEVTVAPQVEGDRTATVLAPIRDSLGDVVAIVELTAPLQSPPPAWN
;
A
#
# COMPACT_ATOMS: atom_id res chain seq x y z
N MET A 1 5.83 6.89 28.97
CA MET A 1 5.42 5.66 28.25
C MET A 1 3.91 5.60 28.00
N THR A 2 3.05 6.00 28.95
CA THR A 2 1.59 5.93 28.81
C THR A 2 1.02 6.85 27.71
N ASP A 3 1.51 8.08 27.59
CA ASP A 3 0.98 9.06 26.62
C ASP A 3 1.34 8.74 25.16
N GLN A 4 2.53 8.17 24.93
CA GLN A 4 2.96 7.78 23.58
C GLN A 4 2.13 6.60 23.06
N ASN A 5 1.80 5.63 23.92
CA ASN A 5 0.93 4.51 23.56
C ASN A 5 -0.50 4.98 23.27
N ALA A 6 -1.04 5.91 24.06
CA ALA A 6 -2.36 6.49 23.80
C ALA A 6 -2.40 7.27 22.47
N ASN A 7 -1.33 7.98 22.14
CA ASN A 7 -1.20 8.69 20.85
C ASN A 7 -1.11 7.70 19.67
N THR A 8 -0.29 6.65 19.76
CA THR A 8 -0.21 5.60 18.73
C THR A 8 -1.56 4.93 18.51
N GLN A 9 -2.30 4.63 19.58
CA GLN A 9 -3.64 4.04 19.46
C GLN A 9 -4.63 4.98 18.75
N ALA A 10 -4.59 6.28 19.05
CA ALA A 10 -5.43 7.26 18.36
C ALA A 10 -5.09 7.38 16.86
N VAL A 11 -3.80 7.35 16.51
CA VAL A 11 -3.33 7.32 15.12
C VAL A 11 -3.83 6.06 14.40
N LEU A 12 -3.66 4.89 15.01
CA LEU A 12 -4.12 3.62 14.44
C LEU A 12 -5.64 3.58 14.26
N ALA A 13 -6.40 4.12 15.22
CA ALA A 13 -7.85 4.22 15.10
C ALA A 13 -8.27 5.11 13.92
N GLU A 14 -7.57 6.23 13.70
CA GLU A 14 -7.85 7.11 12.56
C GLU A 14 -7.46 6.46 11.23
N LEU A 15 -6.30 5.80 11.15
CA LEU A 15 -5.89 5.03 9.97
C LEU A 15 -6.89 3.90 9.66
N THR A 16 -7.40 3.22 10.70
CA THR A 16 -8.41 2.16 10.55
C THR A 16 -9.71 2.71 9.99
N ARG A 17 -10.17 3.85 10.49
CA ARG A 17 -11.36 4.54 9.97
C ARG A 17 -11.20 4.90 8.49
N VAL A 18 -10.05 5.46 8.10
CA VAL A 18 -9.78 5.79 6.69
C VAL A 18 -9.64 4.52 5.84
N GLY A 19 -9.00 3.46 6.37
CA GLY A 19 -8.88 2.17 5.71
C GLY A 19 -10.22 1.51 5.42
N GLN A 20 -11.16 1.56 6.36
CA GLN A 20 -12.54 1.08 6.15
C GLN A 20 -13.25 1.85 5.03
N ILE A 21 -13.04 3.16 4.94
CA ILE A 21 -13.59 3.97 3.85
C ILE A 21 -12.93 3.59 2.52
N ALA A 22 -11.59 3.46 2.51
CA ALA A 22 -10.83 3.07 1.34
C ALA A 22 -11.30 1.72 0.78
N ALA A 23 -11.52 0.73 1.65
CA ALA A 23 -12.04 -0.58 1.29
C ALA A 23 -13.44 -0.55 0.64
N GLY A 24 -14.24 0.48 0.91
CA GLY A 24 -15.57 0.65 0.34
C GLY A 24 -15.63 1.49 -0.93
N ILE A 25 -14.55 2.19 -1.30
CA ILE A 25 -14.57 3.13 -2.44
C ILE A 25 -13.51 2.85 -3.51
N LEU A 26 -12.44 2.13 -3.17
CA LEU A 26 -11.44 1.72 -4.15
C LEU A 26 -11.98 0.54 -4.95
N ASP A 27 -12.06 0.71 -6.26
CA ASP A 27 -12.58 -0.29 -7.17
C ASP A 27 -11.49 -1.29 -7.57
N GLY A 28 -11.65 -2.55 -7.17
CA GLY A 28 -10.73 -3.63 -7.51
C GLY A 28 -10.67 -3.94 -9.01
N GLU A 29 -11.73 -3.68 -9.79
CA GLU A 29 -11.70 -3.88 -11.24
C GLU A 29 -10.74 -2.91 -11.91
N GLU A 30 -10.75 -1.64 -11.49
CA GLU A 30 -9.81 -0.63 -11.98
C GLU A 30 -8.38 -0.93 -11.50
N ILE A 31 -8.22 -1.32 -10.24
CA ILE A 31 -6.88 -1.49 -9.65
C ILE A 31 -6.11 -2.66 -10.26
N LYS A 32 -6.81 -3.76 -10.58
CA LYS A 32 -6.20 -4.93 -11.26
C LYS A 32 -5.54 -4.56 -12.59
N THR A 33 -6.02 -3.53 -13.26
CA THR A 33 -5.54 -3.13 -14.59
C THR A 33 -4.53 -1.98 -14.56
N ILE A 34 -4.10 -1.52 -13.37
CA ILE A 34 -3.14 -0.41 -13.28
C ILE A 34 -1.79 -0.81 -13.87
N ILE A 35 -1.22 -1.93 -13.44
CA ILE A 35 0.05 -2.44 -14.00
C ILE A 35 -0.29 -3.23 -15.26
N SER A 36 0.42 -2.97 -16.36
CA SER A 36 0.13 -3.68 -17.61
C SER A 36 0.43 -5.18 -17.48
N ASP A 37 -0.25 -6.00 -18.29
CA ASP A 37 0.01 -7.44 -18.37
C ASP A 37 1.48 -7.74 -18.71
N ARG A 38 2.11 -6.89 -19.52
CA ARG A 38 3.52 -7.03 -19.91
C ARG A 38 4.46 -6.77 -18.73
N ALA A 39 4.21 -5.71 -17.96
CA ALA A 39 4.97 -5.42 -16.75
C ALA A 39 4.81 -6.54 -15.73
N MET A 40 3.57 -7.00 -15.49
CA MET A 40 3.30 -8.13 -14.59
C MET A 40 4.01 -9.41 -15.04
N HIS A 41 4.05 -9.70 -16.35
CA HIS A 41 4.77 -10.84 -16.87
C HIS A 41 6.26 -10.79 -16.52
N HIS A 42 6.92 -9.64 -16.71
CA HIS A 42 8.34 -9.49 -16.38
C HIS A 42 8.62 -9.52 -14.88
N LEU A 43 7.68 -9.04 -14.05
CA LEU A 43 7.76 -9.17 -12.60
C LEU A 43 7.66 -10.63 -12.13
N ALA A 44 6.75 -11.41 -12.73
CA ALA A 44 6.56 -12.82 -12.41
C ALA A 44 7.67 -13.72 -12.98
N ASN A 45 8.29 -13.31 -14.09
CA ASN A 45 9.29 -14.09 -14.81
C ASN A 45 10.59 -13.28 -15.02
N PRO A 46 11.41 -13.07 -13.97
CA PRO A 46 12.65 -12.33 -14.08
C PRO A 46 13.61 -13.01 -15.07
N HIS A 47 14.17 -12.24 -16.00
CA HIS A 47 15.14 -12.77 -16.96
C HIS A 47 16.47 -13.05 -16.25
N PRO A 48 17.07 -14.26 -16.38
CA PRO A 48 18.27 -14.65 -15.63
C PRO A 48 19.47 -13.73 -15.92
N ASP A 49 19.64 -13.31 -17.17
CA ASP A 49 20.76 -12.46 -17.59
C ASP A 49 20.45 -10.94 -17.58
N HIS A 50 19.18 -10.57 -17.33
CA HIS A 50 18.71 -9.19 -17.44
C HIS A 50 17.83 -8.81 -16.24
N GLN A 51 18.45 -8.75 -15.05
CA GLN A 51 17.76 -8.51 -13.77
C GLN A 51 16.97 -7.18 -13.70
N TYR A 52 17.31 -6.17 -14.50
CA TYR A 52 16.64 -4.87 -14.52
C TYR A 52 15.50 -4.77 -15.54
N MET A 53 15.29 -5.81 -16.34
CA MET A 53 14.29 -5.82 -17.41
C MET A 53 12.88 -5.53 -16.88
N ALA A 54 12.51 -6.07 -15.72
CA ALA A 54 11.21 -5.79 -15.13
C ALA A 54 11.01 -4.31 -14.76
N GLY A 55 12.07 -3.59 -14.40
CA GLY A 55 12.01 -2.14 -14.18
C GLY A 55 11.92 -1.36 -15.50
N ASP A 56 12.71 -1.74 -16.51
CA ASP A 56 12.71 -1.09 -17.83
C ASP A 56 11.37 -1.23 -18.56
N TYR A 57 10.67 -2.35 -18.34
CA TYR A 57 9.35 -2.63 -18.90
C TYR A 57 8.20 -2.34 -17.93
N PHE A 58 8.46 -1.67 -16.80
CA PHE A 58 7.39 -1.30 -15.87
C PHE A 58 6.53 -0.18 -16.47
N ASP A 59 5.37 -0.55 -16.99
CA ASP A 59 4.38 0.34 -17.56
C ASP A 59 3.01 0.16 -16.89
N VAL A 60 2.25 1.25 -16.86
CA VAL A 60 0.95 1.34 -16.20
C VAL A 60 -0.08 1.95 -17.14
N ASP A 61 -1.35 1.61 -16.96
CA ASP A 61 -2.46 2.37 -17.54
C ASP A 61 -2.48 3.77 -16.90
N HIS A 62 -2.08 4.76 -17.69
CA HIS A 62 -1.81 6.10 -17.17
C HIS A 62 -3.05 6.78 -16.58
N GLU A 63 -4.22 6.58 -17.20
CA GLU A 63 -5.45 7.22 -16.76
C GLU A 63 -5.92 6.65 -15.42
N THR A 64 -5.97 5.32 -15.33
CA THR A 64 -6.36 4.61 -14.11
C THR A 64 -5.36 4.88 -12.99
N PHE A 65 -4.06 4.80 -13.30
CA PHE A 65 -3.00 5.16 -12.35
C PHE A 65 -3.20 6.56 -11.76
N LEU A 66 -3.38 7.59 -12.60
CA LEU A 66 -3.53 8.97 -12.11
C LEU A 66 -4.83 9.17 -11.33
N ARG A 67 -5.93 8.52 -11.74
CA ARG A 67 -7.21 8.60 -11.05
C ARG A 67 -7.12 7.99 -9.66
N THR A 68 -6.60 6.78 -9.54
CA THR A 68 -6.41 6.07 -8.28
C THR A 68 -5.42 6.82 -7.40
N LYS A 69 -4.31 7.32 -7.95
CA LYS A 69 -3.35 8.15 -7.21
C LYS A 69 -3.98 9.39 -6.60
N LYS A 70 -4.83 10.12 -7.36
CA LYS A 70 -5.57 11.29 -6.87
C LYS A 70 -6.60 10.91 -5.82
N LEU A 71 -7.29 9.78 -5.96
CA LEU A 71 -8.23 9.27 -4.95
C LEU A 71 -7.50 8.94 -3.65
N LEU A 72 -6.34 8.28 -3.73
CA LEU A 72 -5.49 7.98 -2.59
C LEU A 72 -5.03 9.26 -1.87
N THR A 73 -4.62 10.30 -2.61
CA THR A 73 -4.31 11.62 -2.02
C THR A 73 -5.52 12.27 -1.32
N ARG A 74 -6.75 12.03 -1.79
CA ARG A 74 -7.95 12.52 -1.11
C ARG A 74 -8.24 11.74 0.17
N LEU A 75 -7.99 10.43 0.18
CA LEU A 75 -8.08 9.60 1.38
C LEU A 75 -7.06 10.04 2.43
N GLU A 76 -5.82 10.32 2.02
CA GLU A 76 -4.77 10.87 2.90
C GLU A 76 -5.21 12.18 3.57
N ARG A 77 -5.87 13.05 2.81
CA ARG A 77 -6.41 14.35 3.30
C ARG A 77 -7.72 14.22 4.07
N LEU A 78 -8.40 13.08 4.00
CA LEU A 78 -9.63 12.80 4.76
C LEU A 78 -9.33 12.50 6.23
N GLY A 79 -8.12 12.02 6.51
CA GLY A 79 -7.67 11.72 7.86
C GLY A 79 -7.42 12.97 8.71
N LYS A 80 -7.52 12.80 10.04
CA LYS A 80 -7.18 13.82 11.04
C LYS A 80 -5.69 13.82 11.43
N VAL A 81 -4.92 12.89 10.87
CA VAL A 81 -3.47 12.75 11.09
C VAL A 81 -2.76 12.78 9.74
N PRO A 82 -1.51 13.28 9.66
CA PRO A 82 -0.70 13.10 8.46
C PRO A 82 -0.56 11.61 8.15
N MET A 83 -0.83 11.22 6.91
CA MET A 83 -0.64 9.85 6.43
C MET A 83 -0.30 9.85 4.94
N ASP A 84 0.39 8.80 4.54
CA ASP A 84 0.72 8.47 3.17
C ASP A 84 0.04 7.15 2.80
N GLY A 85 -0.29 6.99 1.52
CA GLY A 85 -0.93 5.79 1.00
C GLY A 85 -0.08 5.09 -0.06
N SER A 86 -0.18 3.76 -0.10
CA SER A 86 0.27 2.95 -1.23
C SER A 86 -0.73 1.84 -1.56
N VAL A 87 -0.72 1.37 -2.81
CA VAL A 87 -1.56 0.27 -3.28
C VAL A 87 -0.67 -0.87 -3.72
N TRP A 88 -0.89 -2.04 -3.14
CA TRP A 88 -0.18 -3.28 -3.37
C TRP A 88 -1.06 -4.27 -4.13
N VAL A 89 -0.51 -4.89 -5.16
CA VAL A 89 -1.18 -5.90 -5.99
C VAL A 89 -0.36 -7.19 -5.99
N ARG A 90 -1.03 -8.34 -6.10
CA ARG A 90 -0.35 -9.63 -6.25
C ARG A 90 0.36 -9.71 -7.59
N VAL A 91 1.58 -10.24 -7.58
CA VAL A 91 2.27 -10.62 -8.81
C VAL A 91 1.74 -12.01 -9.23
N PRO A 92 1.14 -12.16 -10.43
CA PRO A 92 0.51 -13.41 -10.85
C PRO A 92 1.42 -14.63 -10.72
N GLU A 93 0.87 -15.76 -10.27
CA GLU A 93 1.57 -17.06 -10.16
C GLU A 93 2.79 -17.06 -9.21
N THR A 94 2.89 -16.06 -8.33
CA THR A 94 3.95 -15.97 -7.33
C THR A 94 3.38 -15.66 -5.94
N ASP A 95 4.21 -15.82 -4.90
CA ASP A 95 3.90 -15.40 -3.53
C ASP A 95 4.32 -13.94 -3.25
N CYS A 96 4.53 -13.14 -4.31
CA CYS A 96 5.02 -11.77 -4.22
C CYS A 96 3.90 -10.74 -4.43
N VAL A 97 4.12 -9.55 -3.87
CA VAL A 97 3.37 -8.34 -4.17
C VAL A 97 4.27 -7.28 -4.80
N THR A 98 3.67 -6.41 -5.59
CA THR A 98 4.32 -5.22 -6.15
C THR A 98 3.48 -3.98 -5.85
N VAL A 99 4.13 -2.83 -5.76
CA VAL A 99 3.43 -1.55 -5.55
C VAL A 99 2.91 -1.04 -6.89
N ALA A 100 1.59 -0.89 -7.01
CA ALA A 100 0.97 -0.31 -8.21
C ALA A 100 1.16 1.21 -8.22
N LEU A 101 1.04 1.85 -7.06
CA LEU A 101 1.30 3.27 -6.87
C LEU A 101 1.49 3.60 -5.39
N HIS A 102 2.17 4.72 -5.13
CA HIS A 102 2.32 5.27 -3.79
C HIS A 102 2.34 6.81 -3.84
N ASN A 103 2.05 7.42 -2.69
CA ASN A 103 2.14 8.84 -2.42
C ASN A 103 3.02 9.09 -1.19
N GLY A 104 3.68 10.25 -1.13
CA GLY A 104 4.49 10.63 0.03
C GLY A 104 5.68 9.71 0.29
N ALA A 105 6.24 9.81 1.50
CA ALA A 105 7.54 9.25 1.85
C ALA A 105 7.48 8.23 3.01
N ASN A 106 6.36 8.13 3.71
CA ASN A 106 6.19 7.24 4.83
C ASN A 106 5.54 5.93 4.35
N HIS A 107 6.36 4.94 4.04
CA HIS A 107 5.92 3.59 3.68
C HIS A 107 6.58 2.59 4.62
N ARG A 108 5.85 1.54 5.00
CA ARG A 108 6.38 0.46 5.83
C ARG A 108 7.09 -0.61 5.01
N TYR A 109 6.57 -0.92 3.82
CA TYR A 109 7.07 -2.03 3.02
C TYR A 109 7.78 -1.61 1.74
N TYR A 110 7.44 -0.42 1.19
CA TYR A 110 8.03 0.03 -0.06
C TYR A 110 9.39 0.70 0.16
N ASP A 111 10.39 0.18 -0.54
CA ASP A 111 11.70 0.82 -0.70
C ASP A 111 11.89 1.35 -2.13
N PHE A 112 12.62 2.45 -2.28
CA PHE A 112 12.85 3.07 -3.59
C PHE A 112 13.53 2.09 -4.57
N GLY A 113 12.88 1.87 -5.71
CA GLY A 113 13.37 0.97 -6.77
C GLY A 113 13.07 -0.51 -6.53
N GLN A 114 12.35 -0.85 -5.45
CA GLN A 114 11.89 -2.21 -5.21
C GLN A 114 10.80 -2.60 -6.22
N LEU A 115 11.05 -3.66 -7.00
CA LEU A 115 10.13 -4.14 -8.03
C LEU A 115 9.01 -5.00 -7.46
N ASN A 116 9.35 -5.88 -6.52
CA ASN A 116 8.41 -6.70 -5.76
C ASN A 116 9.04 -7.12 -4.43
N LEU A 117 8.24 -7.70 -3.56
CA LEU A 117 8.71 -8.39 -2.35
C LEU A 117 7.85 -9.62 -2.07
N PRO A 118 8.35 -10.61 -1.32
CA PRO A 118 7.52 -11.65 -0.74
C PRO A 118 6.37 -11.03 0.05
N THR A 119 5.17 -11.56 -0.10
CA THR A 119 3.96 -11.02 0.55
C THR A 119 4.15 -10.98 2.07
N PRO A 120 4.13 -9.79 2.70
CA PRO A 120 4.22 -9.68 4.16
C PRO A 120 3.08 -10.45 4.86
N PRO A 121 3.32 -11.09 6.02
CA PRO A 121 2.30 -11.88 6.72
C PRO A 121 0.99 -11.15 6.97
N GLU A 122 1.05 -9.87 7.31
CA GLU A 122 -0.10 -9.01 7.56
C GLU A 122 -0.84 -8.62 6.27
N MET A 123 -0.16 -8.52 5.13
CA MET A 123 -0.82 -8.39 3.83
C MET A 123 -1.52 -9.69 3.44
N GLN A 124 -0.85 -10.83 3.65
CA GLN A 124 -1.44 -12.15 3.43
C GLN A 124 -2.72 -12.32 4.28
N ALA A 125 -2.69 -11.90 5.55
CA ALA A 125 -3.86 -11.90 6.42
C ALA A 125 -5.03 -11.07 5.85
N VAL A 126 -4.76 -9.90 5.24
CA VAL A 126 -5.80 -9.11 4.58
C VAL A 126 -6.33 -9.80 3.33
N PHE A 127 -5.47 -10.41 2.50
CA PHE A 127 -5.95 -11.17 1.35
C PHE A 127 -6.85 -12.34 1.76
N ASP A 128 -6.50 -13.04 2.84
CA ASP A 128 -7.23 -14.24 3.28
C ASP A 128 -8.53 -13.90 4.02
N SER A 129 -8.51 -12.89 4.88
CA SER A 129 -9.67 -12.49 5.68
C SER A 129 -10.58 -11.49 4.96
N GLY A 130 -9.99 -10.65 4.11
CA GLY A 130 -10.64 -9.45 3.59
C GLY A 130 -11.05 -8.46 4.68
N GLU A 131 -10.35 -8.46 5.81
CA GLU A 131 -10.58 -7.52 6.91
C GLU A 131 -9.49 -6.45 6.95
N VAL A 132 -9.85 -5.27 7.45
CA VAL A 132 -8.88 -4.21 7.73
C VAL A 132 -7.96 -4.68 8.87
N THR A 133 -6.66 -4.70 8.62
CA THR A 133 -5.66 -5.24 9.54
C THR A 133 -4.66 -4.16 9.95
N VAL A 134 -4.41 -4.06 11.25
CA VAL A 134 -3.33 -3.22 11.78
C VAL A 134 -2.02 -3.99 11.68
N ALA A 135 -1.00 -3.38 11.07
CA ALA A 135 0.33 -3.98 11.05
C ALA A 135 0.92 -4.02 12.47
N PRO A 136 1.62 -5.10 12.87
CA PRO A 136 2.21 -5.20 14.20
C PRO A 136 3.11 -4.00 14.51
N GLN A 137 2.91 -3.37 15.68
CA GLN A 137 3.78 -2.31 16.16
C GLN A 137 4.93 -2.91 16.97
N VAL A 138 6.17 -2.61 16.59
CA VAL A 138 7.37 -3.00 17.35
C VAL A 138 8.03 -1.78 18.00
N GLU A 139 8.76 -2.00 19.09
CA GLU A 139 9.47 -0.93 19.78
C GLU A 139 10.50 -0.28 18.84
N GLY A 140 10.43 1.05 18.71
CA GLY A 140 11.28 1.82 17.80
C GLY A 140 10.67 2.10 16.43
N ASP A 141 9.47 1.57 16.13
CA ASP A 141 8.74 1.92 14.91
C ASP A 141 8.54 3.43 14.80
N ARG A 142 8.86 3.97 13.62
CA ARG A 142 8.69 5.39 13.30
C ARG A 142 7.31 5.68 12.69
N THR A 143 6.57 4.64 12.34
CA THR A 143 5.30 4.74 11.63
C THR A 143 4.26 3.75 12.19
N ALA A 144 3.01 4.19 12.18
CA ALA A 144 1.85 3.34 12.36
C ALA A 144 1.28 2.98 10.98
N THR A 145 0.87 1.73 10.79
CA THR A 145 0.41 1.23 9.49
C THR A 145 -0.86 0.41 9.63
N VAL A 146 -1.80 0.66 8.73
CA VAL A 146 -3.03 -0.11 8.56
C VAL A 146 -3.12 -0.57 7.11
N LEU A 147 -3.55 -1.80 6.93
CA LEU A 147 -3.79 -2.43 5.63
C LEU A 147 -5.29 -2.63 5.47
N ALA A 148 -5.85 -2.23 4.33
CA ALA A 148 -7.25 -2.43 4.02
C ALA A 148 -7.43 -3.15 2.68
N PRO A 149 -8.39 -4.07 2.57
CA PRO A 149 -8.62 -4.83 1.35
C PRO A 149 -9.22 -3.94 0.27
N ILE A 150 -8.88 -4.24 -0.98
CA ILE A 150 -9.53 -3.70 -2.16
C ILE A 150 -10.17 -4.87 -2.87
N ARG A 151 -11.49 -4.81 -3.03
CA ARG A 151 -12.28 -5.91 -3.56
C ARG A 151 -12.74 -5.62 -4.97
N ASP A 152 -12.84 -6.67 -5.77
CA ASP A 152 -13.49 -6.60 -7.07
C ASP A 152 -15.00 -6.85 -6.97
N SER A 153 -15.68 -6.90 -8.12
CA SER A 153 -17.13 -7.05 -8.19
C SER A 153 -17.64 -8.41 -7.68
N LEU A 154 -16.76 -9.42 -7.59
CA LEU A 154 -17.07 -10.75 -7.03
C LEU A 154 -16.81 -10.82 -5.52
N GLY A 155 -16.21 -9.77 -4.95
CA GLY A 155 -15.86 -9.70 -3.54
C GLY A 155 -14.46 -10.24 -3.22
N ASP A 156 -13.71 -10.67 -4.23
CA ASP A 156 -12.35 -11.18 -4.07
C ASP A 156 -11.39 -10.05 -3.70
N VAL A 157 -10.46 -10.29 -2.78
CA VAL A 157 -9.43 -9.29 -2.40
C VAL A 157 -8.32 -9.32 -3.45
N VAL A 158 -8.31 -8.33 -4.32
CA VAL A 158 -7.41 -8.28 -5.49
C VAL A 158 -6.20 -7.38 -5.26
N ALA A 159 -6.31 -6.47 -4.29
CA ALA A 159 -5.26 -5.54 -3.92
C ALA A 159 -5.42 -5.12 -2.46
N ILE A 160 -4.42 -4.43 -1.93
CA ILE A 160 -4.39 -3.90 -0.57
C ILE A 160 -3.99 -2.44 -0.65
N VAL A 161 -4.69 -1.58 0.09
CA VAL A 161 -4.18 -0.24 0.38
C VAL A 161 -3.45 -0.28 1.71
N GLU A 162 -2.22 0.21 1.72
CA GLU A 162 -1.45 0.50 2.92
C GLU A 162 -1.59 1.99 3.24
N LEU A 163 -2.00 2.28 4.48
CA LEU A 163 -2.06 3.64 5.01
C LEU A 163 -1.07 3.74 6.17
N THR A 164 -0.12 4.66 6.04
CA THR A 164 1.00 4.78 6.98
C THR A 164 1.11 6.22 7.49
N ALA A 165 1.14 6.39 8.81
CA ALA A 165 1.32 7.69 9.46
C ALA A 165 2.62 7.72 10.27
N PRO A 166 3.40 8.81 10.22
CA PRO A 166 4.56 8.96 11.10
C PRO A 166 4.11 9.11 12.56
N LEU A 167 4.77 8.38 13.47
CA LEU A 167 4.52 8.44 14.92
C LEU A 167 5.28 9.59 15.60
N GLN A 168 6.27 10.14 14.92
CA GLN A 168 7.00 11.32 15.33
C GLN A 168 6.72 12.44 14.34
N SER A 169 6.57 13.67 14.84
CA SER A 169 6.50 14.82 13.94
C SER A 169 7.80 14.91 13.15
N PRO A 170 7.74 15.08 11.81
CA PRO A 170 8.96 15.32 11.05
C PRO A 170 9.64 16.58 11.61
N PRO A 171 10.98 16.62 11.69
CA PRO A 171 11.69 17.83 12.05
C PRO A 171 11.28 18.97 11.08
N PRO A 172 11.23 20.23 11.54
CA PRO A 172 10.86 21.34 10.69
C PRO A 172 11.77 21.39 9.46
N ALA A 173 11.20 21.75 8.31
CA ALA A 173 11.87 21.71 7.00
C ALA A 173 13.02 22.74 6.82
N TRP A 174 13.51 23.36 7.89
CA TRP A 174 14.55 24.38 7.88
C TRP A 174 15.66 23.98 8.86
N ASN A 175 16.82 23.61 8.32
CA ASN A 175 18.11 23.54 9.01
C ASN A 175 19.13 24.33 8.17
#